data_AF-A0A2J7THL5-F1
#
_entry.id   AF-A0A2J7THL5-F1
#
_cell.length_a   1.000
_cell.length_b   1.000
_cell.length_c   1.000
_cell.angle_alpha   90.00
_cell.angle_beta   90.00
_cell.angle_gamma   90.00
#
_symmetry.space_group_name_H-M   'P 1'
#
loop_
_entity.id
_entity.type
_entity.pdbx_description
1 polymer ?
#
loop_
_entity_poly.entity_id
_entity_poly.type
_entity_poly.pdbx_seq_one_letter_code
_entity_poly.pdbx_strand_id
1 'polypeptide(L)' 'MDSHTLSLLSEVFQQVEAKLSHEGLTEEVKLGLATRILIVAQTGERDPKRLLTAALYWAKTRRSDIGAATFAFADTEA' A
#
# COMPACT_ATOMS: atom_id res chain seq x y z
N MET A 1 9.92 -8.29 -16.83
CA MET A 1 9.04 -7.10 -16.88
C MET A 1 9.76 -6.05 -17.71
N ASP A 2 9.07 -5.38 -18.63
CA ASP A 2 9.70 -4.41 -19.54
C ASP A 2 9.97 -3.06 -18.84
N SER A 3 10.86 -2.25 -19.44
CA SER A 3 11.26 -0.95 -18.88
C SER A 3 10.08 0.01 -18.73
N HIS A 4 9.09 -0.04 -19.61
CA HIS A 4 7.94 0.85 -19.54
C HIS A 4 7.05 0.49 -18.35
N THR A 5 6.78 -0.80 -18.13
CA THR A 5 6.07 -1.27 -16.95
C THR A 5 6.81 -0.89 -15.66
N LEU A 6 8.14 -1.03 -15.60
CA LEU A 6 8.91 -0.63 -14.42
C LEU A 6 8.78 0.87 -14.09
N SER A 7 8.87 1.74 -15.09
CA SER A 7 8.68 3.19 -14.92
C SER A 7 7.28 3.51 -14.38
N LEU A 8 6.24 2.89 -14.95
CA LEU A 8 4.85 3.05 -14.49
C LEU A 8 4.70 2.66 -13.01
N LEU A 9 5.22 1.50 -12.60
CA LEU A 9 5.09 1.04 -11.21
C LEU A 9 5.84 1.96 -10.23
N SER A 10 6.99 2.48 -10.64
CA SER A 10 7.76 3.46 -9.86
C SER A 10 6.99 4.77 -9.66
N GLU A 11 6.39 5.32 -10.72
CA GLU A 11 5.55 6.52 -10.64
C GLU A 11 4.34 6.32 -9.74
N VAL A 12 3.66 5.17 -9.85
CA VAL A 12 2.53 4.83 -8.98
C VAL A 12 2.99 4.76 -7.53
N PHE A 13 4.14 4.13 -7.26
CA PHE A 13 4.68 4.02 -5.91
C PHE A 13 4.98 5.40 -5.30
N GLN A 14 5.65 6.29 -6.04
CA GLN A 14 5.92 7.66 -5.61
C GLN A 14 4.62 8.45 -5.32
N GLN A 15 3.58 8.26 -6.13
CA GLN A 15 2.27 8.89 -5.89
C GLN A 15 1.59 8.37 -4.61
N VAL A 16 1.73 7.08 -4.32
CA VAL A 16 1.22 6.51 -3.06
C VAL A 16 1.97 7.09 -1.88
N GLU A 17 3.32 7.11 -1.94
CA GLU A 17 4.15 7.67 -0.88
C GLU A 17 3.78 9.13 -0.60
N ALA A 18 3.68 9.97 -1.64
CA ALA A 18 3.30 11.38 -1.49
C ALA A 18 1.90 11.55 -0.87
N LYS A 19 0.96 10.66 -1.14
CA LYS A 19 -0.40 10.70 -0.54
C LYS A 19 -0.45 10.27 0.92
N LEU A 20 0.51 9.46 1.36
CA LEU A 20 0.58 8.93 2.72
C LEU A 20 1.67 9.62 3.57
N SER A 21 2.50 10.47 2.97
CA SER A 21 3.71 11.03 3.58
C SER A 21 3.46 11.93 4.80
N HIS A 22 2.20 12.33 5.05
CA HIS A 22 1.84 13.08 6.25
C HIS A 22 2.19 12.33 7.56
N GLU A 23 2.37 11.01 7.51
CA GLU A 23 2.60 10.18 8.70
C GLU A 23 4.02 9.59 8.82
N GLY A 24 4.92 9.84 7.86
CA GLY A 24 6.25 9.20 7.85
C GLY A 24 6.15 7.69 7.68
N LEU A 25 6.12 7.21 6.44
CA LEU A 25 5.98 5.77 6.17
C LEU A 25 7.20 5.00 6.66
N THR A 26 6.97 3.96 7.46
CA THR A 26 8.01 2.99 7.81
C THR A 26 8.44 2.18 6.59
N GLU A 27 9.67 1.65 6.61
CA GLU A 27 10.19 0.79 5.53
C GLU A 27 9.31 -0.45 5.30
N GLU A 28 8.69 -1.00 6.36
CA GLU A 28 7.75 -2.11 6.25
C GLU A 28 6.49 -1.73 5.46
N VAL A 29 5.95 -0.52 5.69
CA VAL A 29 4.79 -0.03 4.95
C VAL A 29 5.17 0.20 3.48
N LYS A 30 6.32 0.80 3.21
CA LYS A 30 6.84 0.99 1.84
C LYS A 30 6.99 -0.34 1.11
N LEU A 31 7.59 -1.34 1.74
CA LEU A 31 7.75 -2.67 1.15
C LEU A 31 6.40 -3.32 0.83
N GLY A 32 5.43 -3.22 1.74
CA GLY A 32 4.10 -3.77 1.52
C GLY A 32 3.32 -3.05 0.42
N LEU A 33 3.47 -1.73 0.30
CA LEU A 33 2.91 -0.94 -0.80
C LEU A 33 3.49 -1.37 -2.16
N ALA A 34 4.82 -1.46 -2.26
CA ALA A 34 5.48 -1.91 -3.48
C ALA A 34 5.06 -3.33 -3.87
N THR A 35 4.99 -4.24 -2.88
CA THR A 35 4.53 -5.62 -3.08
C THR A 35 3.09 -5.66 -3.58
N ARG A 36 2.21 -4.83 -3.03
CA ARG A 36 0.81 -4.78 -3.46
C ARG A 36 0.67 -4.30 -4.91
N ILE A 37 1.41 -3.25 -5.28
CA ILE A 37 1.44 -2.72 -6.66
C ILE A 37 1.92 -3.81 -7.63
N LEU A 38 3.00 -4.53 -7.28
CA LEU A 38 3.55 -5.61 -8.09
C LEU A 38 2.57 -6.76 -8.28
N ILE A 39 1.91 -7.23 -7.22
CA ILE A 39 0.92 -8.33 -7.30
C ILE A 39 -0.23 -7.95 -8.24
N VAL A 40 -0.75 -6.73 -8.14
CA VAL A 40 -1.85 -6.28 -9.02
C VAL A 40 -1.35 -6.16 -10.46
N ALA A 41 -0.15 -5.66 -10.69
CA ALA A 41 0.44 -5.61 -12.03
C ALA A 41 0.65 -7.03 -12.62
N GLN A 42 0.96 -8.03 -11.80
CA GLN A 42 1.12 -9.42 -12.27
C GLN A 42 -0.18 -10.03 -12.80
N THR A 43 -1.36 -9.50 -12.44
CA THR A 43 -2.64 -9.96 -13.01
C THR A 43 -2.95 -9.37 -14.39
N GLY A 44 -2.02 -8.60 -14.97
CA GLY A 44 -2.21 -7.89 -16.23
C GLY A 44 -2.75 -6.47 -16.09
N GLU A 45 -2.97 -5.98 -14.86
CA GLU A 45 -3.37 -4.59 -14.64
C GLU A 45 -2.25 -3.61 -15.05
N ARG A 46 -2.60 -2.57 -15.79
CA ARG A 46 -1.66 -1.55 -16.29
C ARG A 46 -2.20 -0.13 -16.11
N ASP A 47 -3.45 0.06 -15.68
CA ASP A 47 -3.99 1.37 -15.37
C ASP A 47 -3.35 1.90 -14.07
N PRO A 48 -2.56 3.00 -14.13
CA PRO A 48 -1.93 3.57 -12.94
C PRO A 48 -2.94 3.99 -11.87
N LYS A 49 -4.17 4.36 -12.25
CA LYS A 49 -5.22 4.70 -11.26
C LYS A 49 -5.65 3.47 -10.47
N ARG A 50 -5.86 2.33 -11.13
CA ARG A 50 -6.26 1.08 -10.47
C ARG A 50 -5.15 0.56 -9.56
N LEU A 51 -3.89 0.65 -10.00
CA LEU A 51 -2.72 0.28 -9.20
C LEU A 51 -2.60 1.18 -7.95
N LEU A 52 -2.74 2.49 -8.12
CA LEU A 52 -2.76 3.47 -7.03
C LEU A 52 -3.88 3.19 -6.03
N THR A 53 -5.11 2.98 -6.50
CA THR A 53 -6.26 2.67 -5.64
C THR A 53 -6.05 1.38 -4.85
N ALA A 54 -5.50 0.33 -5.48
CA ALA A 54 -5.26 -0.94 -4.80
C ALA A 54 -4.20 -0.82 -3.69
N ALA A 55 -3.17 -0.02 -3.89
CA ALA A 55 -2.14 0.25 -2.90
C ALA A 55 -2.68 1.06 -1.71
N LEU A 56 -3.44 2.13 -1.98
CA LEU A 56 -4.06 2.96 -0.95
C LEU A 56 -5.11 2.18 -0.14
N TYR A 57 -5.90 1.33 -0.80
CA TYR A 57 -6.87 0.48 -0.12
C TYR A 57 -6.19 -0.50 0.83
N TRP A 58 -5.12 -1.17 0.37
CA TRP A 58 -4.31 -2.05 1.23
C TRP A 58 -3.72 -1.32 2.44
N ALA A 59 -3.22 -0.09 2.25
CA ALA A 59 -2.69 0.70 3.36
C ALA A 59 -3.79 1.04 4.39
N LYS A 60 -5.00 1.37 3.92
CA LYS A 60 -6.16 1.66 4.76
C LYS A 60 -6.60 0.43 5.56
N THR A 61 -6.73 -0.74 4.92
CA THR A 61 -7.15 -1.97 5.61
C THR A 61 -6.15 -2.36 6.70
N ARG A 62 -4.84 -2.22 6.44
CA ARG A 62 -3.80 -2.52 7.42
C ARG A 62 -3.85 -1.60 8.64
N ARG A 63 -4.17 -0.31 8.47
CA ARG A 63 -4.40 0.61 9.60
C ARG A 63 -5.65 0.23 10.39
N SER A 64 -6.72 -0.18 9.71
CA SER A 64 -7.92 -0.68 10.38
C SER A 64 -7.66 -1.95 11.16
N ASP A 65 -6.83 -2.87 10.65
CA ASP A 65 -6.45 -4.11 11.34
C ASP A 65 -5.56 -3.83 12.57
N ILE A 66 -4.59 -2.91 12.47
CA ILE A 66 -3.77 -2.48 13.61
C ILE A 66 -4.64 -1.76 14.66
N GLY A 67 -5.57 -0.91 14.22
CA GLY A 67 -6.54 -0.27 15.10
C GLY A 67 -7.41 -1.30 15.82
N ALA A 68 -8.00 -2.24 15.08
CA ALA A 68 -8.85 -3.30 15.62
C ALA A 68 -8.09 -4.24 16.57
N ALA A 69 -6.84 -4.60 16.24
CA ALA A 69 -5.98 -5.38 17.13
C ALA A 69 -5.67 -4.61 18.42
N THR A 70 -5.34 -3.32 18.33
CA THR A 70 -5.08 -2.47 19.51
C THR A 70 -6.29 -2.38 20.44
N PHE A 71 -7.51 -2.26 19.89
CA PHE A 71 -8.73 -2.30 20.70
C PHE A 71 -9.00 -3.67 21.32
N ALA A 72 -8.78 -4.76 20.58
CA ALA A 72 -8.98 -6.12 21.09
C ALA A 72 -8.05 -6.46 22.27
N PHE A 73 -6.81 -5.95 22.27
CA PHE A 73 -5.90 -6.11 23.41
C PHE A 73 -6.27 -5.23 24.61
N ALA A 74 -6.85 -4.04 24.38
CA ALA A 74 -7.29 -3.15 25.46
C ALA A 74 -8.51 -3.70 26.23
N ASP A 75 -9.41 -4.44 25.57
CA ASP A 75 -10.57 -5.09 26.21
C ASP A 75 -10.21 -6.39 26.98
N THR A 76 -8.96 -6.85 26.92
CA THR A 76 -8.53 -8.09 27.62
C THR A 76 -7.89 -7.79 28.99
N GLU A 77 -7.76 -6.53 29.40
CA GLU A 77 -7.22 -6.10 30.71
C GLU A 77 -8.27 -5.35 31.59
N ALA A 78 -9.53 -5.81 31.61
CA ALA A 78 -10.58 -5.28 32.52
C ALA A 78 -11.13 -6.34 33.48
#